data_AF-A0A066X797-F1
#
_entry.id   AF-A0A066X797-F1
#
_cell.length_a   1.000
_cell.length_b   1.000
_cell.length_c   1.000
_cell.angle_alpha   90.00
_cell.angle_beta   90.00
_cell.angle_gamma   90.00
#
_symmetry.space_group_name_H-M   'P 1'
#
loop_
_entity.id
_entity.type
_entity.pdbx_description
1 polymer ?
#
loop_
_entity_poly.entity_id
_entity_poly.type
_entity_poly.pdbx_seq_one_letter_code
_entity_poly.pdbx_strand_id
1 'polypeptide(L)'
;MGKPKSSNAAKTKAGAAAGTNTKSTTSSTPGAPPAWPQFKPPLPVTDLVPDKLGPCPDKVVLIRNFWPKSLCGSYVTFLRGLPLITTPGRPKRGDAVRVNDRFQVQDDAFAQRLWEETGLRESLRQEHVQGLW
;
A
#
# COMPACT_ATOMS: atom_id res chain seq x y z
N MET A 1 59.66 42.29 -6.21
CA MET A 1 59.34 41.07 -5.43
C MET A 1 58.22 40.32 -6.13
N GLY A 2 58.32 38.99 -6.25
CA GLY A 2 57.28 38.13 -6.84
C GLY A 2 57.79 37.14 -7.91
N LYS A 3 58.42 36.05 -7.48
CA LYS A 3 58.60 34.77 -8.22
C LYS A 3 57.49 33.79 -7.72
N PRO A 4 57.24 32.59 -8.31
CA PRO A 4 57.44 32.08 -9.68
C PRO A 4 56.28 31.15 -10.19
N LYS A 5 56.52 30.58 -11.39
CA LYS A 5 55.85 29.50 -12.16
C LYS A 5 55.42 28.22 -11.40
N SER A 6 54.36 27.56 -11.90
CA SER A 6 54.18 26.11 -12.22
C SER A 6 52.68 25.85 -12.49
N SER A 7 52.15 24.91 -13.27
CA SER A 7 52.60 23.87 -14.19
C SER A 7 51.36 23.37 -14.96
N ASN A 8 51.58 22.83 -16.15
CA ASN A 8 50.59 22.19 -17.01
C ASN A 8 50.20 20.80 -16.45
N ALA A 9 48.92 20.43 -16.47
CA ALA A 9 48.48 19.03 -16.37
C ALA A 9 47.10 18.86 -17.02
N ALA A 10 47.11 18.61 -18.33
CA ALA A 10 46.01 17.95 -19.01
C ALA A 10 45.83 16.53 -18.43
N LYS A 11 44.59 16.18 -18.08
CA LYS A 11 44.19 14.78 -17.91
C LYS A 11 42.84 14.57 -18.59
N THR A 12 42.91 13.99 -19.77
CA THR A 12 41.81 13.33 -20.47
C THR A 12 41.16 12.27 -19.60
N LYS A 13 39.82 12.21 -19.58
CA LYS A 13 39.11 10.93 -19.54
C LYS A 13 37.75 11.03 -20.22
N ALA A 14 37.62 10.23 -21.27
CA ALA A 14 36.39 9.90 -21.97
C ALA A 14 35.39 9.19 -21.04
N GLY A 15 34.11 9.29 -21.36
CA GLY A 15 33.07 8.48 -20.74
C GLY A 15 31.67 9.04 -20.94
N ALA A 16 31.14 9.00 -22.16
CA ALA A 16 29.71 9.02 -22.38
C ALA A 16 29.12 7.70 -21.85
N ALA A 17 28.18 7.76 -20.90
CA ALA A 17 27.12 6.77 -20.74
C ALA A 17 26.09 7.21 -19.69
N ALA A 18 24.82 7.11 -20.09
CA ALA A 18 23.64 6.90 -19.28
C ALA A 18 23.23 8.01 -18.30
N GLY A 19 22.32 8.87 -18.78
CA GLY A 19 21.40 9.59 -17.93
C GLY A 19 20.51 8.61 -17.16
N THR A 20 20.86 8.35 -15.91
CA THR A 20 19.97 7.67 -14.97
C THR A 20 18.95 8.69 -14.52
N ASN A 21 17.79 8.66 -15.16
CA ASN A 21 16.62 9.42 -14.75
C ASN A 21 16.15 8.87 -13.40
N THR A 22 16.74 9.37 -12.31
CA THR A 22 16.27 9.15 -10.94
C THR A 22 14.88 9.77 -10.83
N LYS A 23 13.86 8.96 -11.14
CA LYS A 23 12.50 9.22 -10.68
C LYS A 23 12.59 9.41 -9.17
N SER A 24 12.42 10.66 -8.76
CA SER A 24 12.06 11.04 -7.42
C SER A 24 10.78 10.29 -7.06
N THR A 25 10.94 9.14 -6.40
CA THR A 25 9.94 8.63 -5.49
C THR A 25 9.81 9.72 -4.44
N THR A 26 8.80 10.58 -4.54
CA THR A 26 8.37 11.42 -3.43
C THR A 26 7.96 10.46 -2.33
N SER A 27 8.93 10.09 -1.50
CA SER A 27 8.72 9.44 -0.22
C SER A 27 7.83 10.37 0.58
N SER A 28 6.52 10.09 0.55
CA SER A 28 5.61 10.62 1.55
C SER A 28 6.25 10.31 2.90
N THR A 29 6.65 11.36 3.61
CA THR A 29 7.19 11.29 4.96
C THR A 29 6.35 10.28 5.77
N PRO A 30 6.96 9.38 6.56
CA PRO A 30 6.19 8.49 7.42
C PRO A 30 5.46 9.36 8.45
N GLY A 31 4.24 9.76 8.12
CA GLY A 31 3.34 10.42 9.05
C GLY A 31 3.04 9.44 10.19
N ALA A 32 2.85 9.96 11.39
CA ALA A 32 2.34 9.17 12.50
C ALA A 32 1.09 8.39 12.04
N PRO A 33 0.92 7.13 12.49
CA PRO A 33 -0.26 6.36 12.13
C PRO A 33 -1.54 7.12 12.44
N PRO A 34 -2.52 7.14 11.53
CA PRO A 34 -3.74 7.88 11.76
C PRO A 34 -4.58 7.16 12.83
N ALA A 35 -5.48 7.89 13.48
CA ALA A 35 -6.34 7.32 14.52
C ALA A 35 -7.44 6.43 13.91
N TRP A 36 -7.11 5.18 13.57
CA TRP A 36 -8.02 4.24 12.93
C TRP A 36 -9.33 4.06 13.73
N PRO A 37 -10.49 3.99 13.08
CA PRO A 37 -11.75 3.73 13.77
C PRO A 37 -11.69 2.40 14.55
N GLN A 38 -12.24 2.44 15.77
CA GLN A 38 -12.28 1.26 16.65
C GLN A 38 -13.23 0.19 16.12
N PHE A 39 -12.89 -1.08 16.35
CA PHE A 39 -13.77 -2.22 16.05
C PHE A 39 -14.86 -2.32 17.11
N LYS A 40 -15.95 -1.56 16.91
CA LYS A 40 -17.12 -1.55 17.78
C LYS A 40 -18.39 -1.86 16.98
N PRO A 41 -19.18 -2.87 17.39
CA PRO A 41 -18.92 -3.85 18.46
C PRO A 41 -17.67 -4.73 18.16
N PRO A 42 -17.19 -5.52 19.14
CA PRO A 42 -16.15 -6.52 18.88
C PRO A 42 -16.51 -7.38 17.67
N LEU A 43 -15.51 -7.65 16.83
CA LEU A 43 -15.67 -8.44 15.61
C LEU A 43 -15.22 -9.89 15.85
N PRO A 44 -15.70 -10.84 15.03
CA PRO A 44 -16.73 -10.68 13.99
C PRO A 44 -18.15 -10.59 14.60
N VAL A 45 -19.06 -9.87 13.93
CA VAL A 45 -20.47 -9.76 14.38
C VAL A 45 -21.30 -10.98 13.94
N THR A 46 -20.84 -11.65 12.89
CA THR A 46 -21.45 -12.85 12.32
C THR A 46 -20.35 -13.85 11.98
N ASP A 47 -20.66 -15.14 11.98
CA ASP A 47 -19.69 -16.14 11.54
C ASP A 47 -19.21 -15.86 10.12
N LEU A 48 -17.89 -15.78 9.98
CA LEU A 48 -17.23 -15.52 8.72
C LEU A 48 -16.92 -16.84 8.04
N VAL A 49 -17.71 -17.18 7.02
CA VAL A 49 -17.51 -18.39 6.22
C VAL A 49 -16.90 -17.98 4.87
N PRO A 50 -15.65 -18.39 4.57
CA PRO A 50 -15.05 -18.18 3.27
C PRO A 50 -15.76 -19.02 2.21
N ASP A 51 -16.14 -18.39 1.12
CA ASP A 51 -16.86 -19.00 0.00
C ASP A 51 -15.97 -19.01 -1.25
N LYS A 52 -15.78 -20.18 -1.85
CA LYS A 52 -15.01 -20.31 -3.11
C LYS A 52 -15.84 -19.79 -4.26
N LEU A 53 -15.31 -18.83 -5.01
CA LEU A 53 -16.06 -18.23 -6.11
C LEU A 53 -16.24 -19.27 -7.24
N GLY A 54 -17.48 -19.66 -7.55
CA GLY A 54 -17.79 -20.75 -8.49
C GLY A 54 -17.06 -20.73 -9.85
N PRO A 55 -16.94 -19.57 -10.53
CA PRO A 55 -16.14 -19.46 -11.75
C PRO A 55 -14.63 -19.74 -11.60
N CYS A 56 -14.07 -19.62 -10.40
CA CYS A 56 -12.64 -19.77 -10.13
C CYS A 56 -12.37 -20.22 -8.67
N PRO A 57 -12.82 -21.43 -8.29
CA PRO A 57 -12.88 -21.86 -6.89
C PRO A 57 -11.51 -21.98 -6.22
N ASP A 58 -10.46 -22.21 -6.99
CA ASP A 58 -9.07 -22.35 -6.50
C ASP A 58 -8.26 -21.06 -6.58
N LYS A 59 -8.89 -19.93 -6.96
CA LYS A 59 -8.21 -18.65 -7.15
C LYS A 59 -8.79 -17.51 -6.34
N VAL A 60 -10.10 -17.55 -6.07
CA VAL A 60 -10.80 -16.45 -5.40
C VAL A 60 -11.69 -16.99 -4.29
N VAL A 61 -11.50 -16.45 -3.10
CA VAL A 61 -12.31 -16.71 -1.91
C VAL A 61 -13.00 -15.41 -1.49
N LEU A 62 -14.28 -15.51 -1.15
CA LEU A 62 -15.12 -14.41 -0.70
C LEU A 62 -15.44 -14.58 0.79
N ILE A 63 -15.14 -13.57 1.60
CA ILE A 63 -15.59 -13.49 2.99
C ILE A 63 -16.70 -12.44 3.04
N ARG A 64 -17.94 -12.90 3.19
CA ARG A 64 -19.12 -12.02 3.23
C ARG A 64 -19.29 -11.42 4.62
N ASN A 65 -19.90 -10.23 4.68
CA ASN A 65 -20.21 -9.53 5.94
C ASN A 65 -19.00 -9.35 6.87
N PHE A 66 -17.79 -9.21 6.29
CA PHE A 66 -16.54 -9.09 7.03
C PHE A 66 -16.63 -8.02 8.12
N TRP A 67 -17.16 -6.84 7.78
CA TRP A 67 -17.46 -5.76 8.73
C TRP A 67 -18.95 -5.39 8.71
N PRO A 68 -19.51 -4.97 9.86
CA PRO A 68 -20.87 -4.45 9.91
C PRO A 68 -20.96 -3.11 9.19
N LYS A 69 -22.15 -2.81 8.64
CA LYS A 69 -22.41 -1.59 7.86
C LYS A 69 -22.02 -0.30 8.60
N SER A 70 -22.22 -0.25 9.91
CA SER A 70 -21.85 0.89 10.76
C SER A 70 -20.34 1.14 10.74
N LEU A 71 -19.53 0.09 10.91
CA LEU A 71 -18.07 0.18 10.90
C LEU A 71 -17.56 0.58 9.50
N CYS A 72 -18.13 0.00 8.44
CA CYS A 72 -17.83 0.42 7.07
C CYS A 72 -18.10 1.92 6.86
N GLY A 73 -19.21 2.44 7.38
CA GLY A 73 -19.55 3.86 7.33
C GLY A 73 -18.53 4.74 8.06
N SER A 74 -18.11 4.33 9.26
CA SER A 74 -17.06 5.03 10.04
C SER A 74 -15.73 5.07 9.30
N TYR A 75 -15.31 3.96 8.70
CA TYR A 75 -14.09 3.90 7.89
C TYR A 75 -14.19 4.75 6.63
N VAL A 76 -15.30 4.74 5.91
CA VAL A 76 -15.48 5.59 4.71
C VAL A 76 -15.39 7.07 5.08
N THR A 77 -16.05 7.51 6.16
CA THR A 77 -15.97 8.90 6.64
C THR A 77 -14.55 9.28 7.05
N PHE A 78 -13.87 8.40 7.79
CA PHE A 78 -12.49 8.61 8.23
C PHE A 78 -11.50 8.68 7.06
N LEU A 79 -11.56 7.72 6.12
CA LEU A 79 -10.64 7.63 4.98
C LEU A 79 -10.73 8.85 4.05
N ARG A 80 -11.92 9.46 3.93
CA ARG A 80 -12.11 10.71 3.17
C ARG A 80 -11.36 11.91 3.79
N GLY A 81 -11.07 11.87 5.09
CA GLY A 81 -10.31 12.90 5.79
C GLY A 81 -8.79 12.73 5.72
N LEU A 82 -8.30 11.64 5.15
CA LEU A 82 -6.86 11.38 5.02
C LEU A 82 -6.24 12.20 3.87
N PRO A 83 -4.93 12.50 3.93
CA PRO A 83 -4.22 13.22 2.87
C PRO A 83 -3.97 12.28 1.67
N LEU A 84 -5.02 12.01 0.90
CA LEU A 84 -4.96 11.16 -0.27
C LEU A 84 -4.13 11.82 -1.38
N ILE A 85 -3.23 11.04 -1.98
CA ILE A 85 -2.40 11.47 -3.10
C ILE A 85 -2.99 10.85 -4.37
N THR A 86 -3.52 11.68 -5.28
CA THR A 86 -3.91 11.23 -6.61
C THR A 86 -2.66 10.70 -7.32
N THR A 87 -2.74 9.48 -7.85
CA THR A 87 -1.62 8.88 -8.59
C THR A 87 -1.22 9.84 -9.74
N PRO A 88 -0.05 10.48 -9.70
CA PRO A 88 0.30 11.46 -10.72
C PRO A 88 0.70 10.72 -12.00
N GLY A 89 0.04 11.03 -13.11
CA GLY A 89 0.50 10.52 -14.39
C GLY A 89 -0.39 10.87 -15.57
N ARG A 90 0.16 11.64 -16.51
CA ARG A 90 -0.31 11.60 -17.89
C ARG A 90 -0.03 10.17 -18.39
N PRO A 91 -1.04 9.38 -18.75
CA PRO A 91 -0.83 8.00 -19.16
C PRO A 91 0.13 7.96 -20.35
N LYS A 92 1.11 7.04 -20.31
CA LYS A 92 1.95 6.78 -21.47
C LYS A 92 1.14 6.00 -22.49
N ARG A 93 1.46 6.14 -23.78
CA ARG A 93 0.84 5.35 -24.84
C ARG A 93 1.10 3.86 -24.57
N GLY A 94 0.04 3.09 -24.42
CA GLY A 94 0.10 1.66 -24.09
C GLY A 94 -0.02 1.34 -22.59
N ASP A 95 0.06 2.35 -21.70
CA ASP A 95 -0.12 2.15 -20.26
C ASP A 95 -1.57 2.42 -19.84
N ALA A 96 -2.05 1.66 -18.85
CA ALA A 96 -3.35 1.91 -18.23
C ALA A 96 -3.35 3.24 -17.46
N VAL A 97 -4.38 4.05 -17.68
CA VAL A 97 -4.60 5.29 -16.92
C VAL A 97 -4.89 4.92 -15.45
N ARG A 98 -4.18 5.54 -14.52
CA ARG A 98 -4.41 5.38 -13.08
C ARG A 98 -4.89 6.71 -12.51
N VAL A 99 -6.16 6.75 -12.12
CA VAL A 99 -6.81 7.95 -11.55
C VAL A 99 -7.14 7.80 -10.07
N ASN A 100 -6.59 6.78 -9.40
CA ASN A 100 -6.93 6.50 -8.01
C ASN A 100 -6.14 7.38 -7.04
N ASP A 101 -6.86 7.90 -6.07
CA ASP A 101 -6.36 8.49 -4.85
C ASP A 101 -5.80 7.40 -3.93
N ARG A 102 -4.60 7.64 -3.37
CA ARG A 102 -3.87 6.67 -2.55
C ARG A 102 -3.43 7.27 -1.24
N PHE A 103 -3.56 6.48 -0.17
CA PHE A 103 -2.93 6.73 1.11
C PHE A 103 -2.12 5.50 1.50
N GLN A 104 -0.91 5.71 2.02
CA GLN A 104 -0.03 4.64 2.47
C GLN A 104 0.61 5.05 3.79
N VAL A 105 0.59 4.14 4.76
CA VAL A 105 1.22 4.28 6.06
C VAL A 105 1.69 2.91 6.54
N GLN A 106 2.78 2.86 7.29
CA GLN A 106 3.24 1.66 7.99
C GLN A 106 2.68 1.71 9.42
N ASP A 107 1.80 0.77 9.76
CA ASP A 107 1.22 0.64 11.10
C ASP A 107 1.06 -0.84 11.43
N ASP A 108 2.10 -1.40 12.05
CA ASP A 108 2.18 -2.83 12.38
C ASP A 108 1.13 -3.20 13.44
N ALA A 109 0.82 -2.27 14.37
CA ALA A 109 -0.18 -2.49 15.40
C ALA A 109 -1.58 -2.59 14.79
N PHE A 110 -1.93 -1.71 13.85
CA PHE A 110 -3.20 -1.81 13.14
C PHE A 110 -3.27 -3.07 12.26
N ALA A 111 -2.18 -3.44 11.58
CA ALA A 111 -2.12 -4.67 10.80
C ALA A 111 -2.35 -5.91 11.67
N GLN A 112 -1.71 -5.98 12.85
CA GLN A 112 -1.93 -7.05 13.81
C GLN A 112 -3.40 -7.10 14.26
N ARG A 113 -3.99 -5.95 14.61
CA ARG A 113 -5.39 -5.87 15.00
C ARG A 113 -6.34 -6.33 13.88
N LEU A 114 -6.08 -5.97 12.63
CA LEU A 114 -6.85 -6.47 11.49
C LEU A 114 -6.79 -8.00 11.38
N TRP A 115 -5.62 -8.59 11.63
CA TRP A 115 -5.44 -10.04 11.58
C TRP A 115 -6.12 -10.76 12.74
N GLU A 116 -5.93 -10.27 13.96
CA GLU A 116 -6.30 -10.96 15.20
C GLU A 116 -7.72 -10.64 15.70
N GLU A 117 -8.21 -9.41 15.51
CA GLU A 117 -9.46 -8.94 16.14
C GLU A 117 -10.67 -8.99 15.20
N THR A 118 -10.50 -9.23 13.89
CA THR A 118 -11.60 -9.17 12.92
C THR A 118 -12.22 -10.52 12.59
N GLY A 119 -11.61 -11.62 13.06
CA GLY A 119 -11.95 -12.98 12.64
C GLY A 119 -11.32 -13.40 11.31
N LEU A 120 -10.50 -12.54 10.67
CA LEU A 120 -9.83 -12.87 9.41
C LEU A 120 -8.94 -14.11 9.52
N ARG A 121 -8.12 -14.18 10.58
CA ARG A 121 -7.22 -15.30 10.83
C ARG A 121 -7.96 -16.63 10.96
N GLU A 122 -9.02 -16.63 11.74
CA GLU A 122 -9.88 -17.80 11.98
C GLU A 122 -10.61 -18.20 10.70
N SER A 123 -11.08 -17.22 9.92
CA SER A 123 -11.73 -17.46 8.62
C SER A 123 -10.81 -18.19 7.65
N LEU A 124 -9.59 -17.70 7.50
CA LEU A 124 -8.64 -18.31 6.56
C LEU A 124 -8.20 -19.71 7.03
N ARG A 125 -8.09 -19.95 8.34
CA ARG A 125 -7.68 -21.28 8.85
C ARG A 125 -8.72 -22.40 8.67
N GLN A 126 -9.89 -22.13 8.10
CA GLN A 126 -10.91 -23.16 7.85
C GLN A 126 -10.43 -24.18 6.80
N GLU A 127 -10.66 -25.46 7.07
CA GLU A 127 -10.08 -26.59 6.31
C GLU A 127 -10.33 -26.52 4.80
N HIS A 128 -11.51 -26.05 4.38
CA HIS A 128 -11.89 -26.03 2.97
C HIS A 128 -11.16 -24.95 2.15
N VAL A 129 -10.51 -23.99 2.80
CA VAL A 129 -9.70 -22.94 2.15
C VAL A 129 -8.23 -22.93 2.55
N GLN A 130 -7.84 -23.59 3.64
CA GLN A 130 -6.47 -23.60 4.16
C GLN A 130 -5.41 -24.03 3.13
N GLY A 131 -5.75 -24.93 2.20
CA GLY A 131 -4.84 -25.42 1.16
C GLY A 131 -4.63 -24.49 -0.04
N LEU A 132 -5.15 -23.26 0.00
CA LEU A 132 -5.06 -22.30 -1.12
C LEU A 132 -3.85 -21.35 -1.03
N TRP A 133 -3.07 -21.35 0.06
CA TRP A 133 -1.89 -20.47 0.24
C TRP A 133 -0.75 -21.14 1.01
#